data_AF-A0A7X8Z747-F1
#
_entry.id   AF-A0A7X8Z747-F1
#
_cell.length_a   1.000
_cell.length_b   1.000
_cell.length_c   1.000
_cell.angle_alpha   90.00
_cell.angle_beta   90.00
_cell.angle_gamma   90.00
#
_symmetry.space_group_name_H-M   'P 1'
#
loop_
_entity.id
_entity.type
_entity.pdbx_description
1 polymer ?
#
loop_
_entity_poly.entity_id
_entity_poly.type
_entity_poly.pdbx_seq_one_letter_code
_entity_poly.pdbx_strand_id
1 'polypeptide(L)'
;MTGSHSTSPSWNQRRDTDAKDSIFLKAEQTFTDKKRGRKPKCTMGMEEPDSLTGWYLRMLTRNCKQLLSICKLLVADAYFSKESFVTGVKMMGFNLISRFRDDVNLKYLYTGPKSGKRGQASEVRGKGGSQEP
;
A
#
# COMPACT_ATOMS: atom_id res chain seq x y z
N MET A 1 -45.66 44.16 28.79
CA MET A 1 -45.69 42.70 28.58
C MET A 1 -44.42 42.34 27.83
N THR A 2 -43.56 41.54 28.47
CA THR A 2 -42.18 41.24 28.08
C THR A 2 -42.14 40.19 26.97
N GLY A 3 -41.63 40.55 25.79
CA GLY A 3 -41.35 39.60 24.70
C GLY A 3 -39.92 39.12 24.78
N SER A 4 -39.74 37.86 25.20
CA SER A 4 -38.46 37.17 25.34
C SER A 4 -37.77 36.92 23.99
N HIS A 5 -36.48 37.27 23.93
CA HIS A 5 -35.55 36.86 22.89
C HIS A 5 -35.43 35.33 22.83
N SER A 6 -35.53 34.77 21.63
CA SER A 6 -35.17 33.37 21.33
C SER A 6 -34.30 33.37 20.07
N THR A 7 -32.99 33.50 20.25
CA THR A 7 -31.99 33.24 19.21
C THR A 7 -31.79 31.73 19.08
N SER A 8 -32.25 31.14 17.98
CA SER A 8 -31.85 29.79 17.58
C SER A 8 -30.37 29.77 17.24
N PRO A 9 -29.56 28.80 17.75
CA PRO A 9 -28.20 28.60 17.27
C PRO A 9 -28.24 28.05 15.85
N SER A 10 -27.64 28.79 14.92
CA SER A 10 -27.29 28.32 13.57
C SER A 10 -26.31 27.16 13.70
N TRP A 11 -26.83 25.94 13.60
CA TRP A 11 -26.01 24.74 13.61
C TRP A 11 -25.39 24.50 12.24
N ASN A 12 -24.06 24.43 12.26
CA ASN A 12 -23.22 23.74 11.30
C ASN A 12 -22.94 24.46 9.98
N GLN A 13 -21.93 25.33 10.09
CA GLN A 13 -20.73 25.32 9.24
C GLN A 13 -20.47 23.93 8.62
N ARG A 14 -21.11 23.64 7.47
CA ARG A 14 -20.73 22.50 6.65
C ARG A 14 -19.42 22.86 6.01
N ARG A 15 -18.37 22.19 6.46
CA ARG A 15 -17.02 22.14 5.87
C ARG A 15 -17.08 22.45 4.39
N ASP A 16 -16.57 23.61 4.01
CA ASP A 16 -16.16 23.88 2.64
C ASP A 16 -15.05 22.87 2.32
N THR A 17 -15.42 21.79 1.62
CA THR A 17 -14.44 20.95 0.94
C THR A 17 -13.70 21.87 -0.02
N ASP A 18 -12.42 22.14 0.28
CA ASP A 18 -11.55 22.93 -0.58
C ASP A 18 -11.58 22.31 -1.98
N ALA A 19 -12.06 23.08 -2.95
CA ALA A 19 -12.12 22.72 -4.37
C ALA A 19 -10.73 22.75 -5.01
N LYS A 20 -9.72 22.27 -4.28
CA LYS A 20 -8.33 22.18 -4.72
C LYS A 20 -7.87 20.74 -4.58
N ASP A 21 -7.57 20.17 -5.74
CA ASP A 21 -6.90 18.89 -5.97
C ASP A 21 -7.76 17.61 -5.91
N SER A 22 -8.93 17.61 -6.57
CA SER A 22 -9.56 16.36 -7.01
C SER A 22 -8.86 15.83 -8.26
N ILE A 23 -8.01 14.81 -8.13
CA ILE A 23 -7.48 14.05 -9.27
C ILE A 23 -8.57 13.12 -9.79
N PHE A 24 -9.12 13.42 -10.97
CA PHE A 24 -10.04 12.53 -11.67
C PHE A 24 -9.26 11.38 -12.32
N LEU A 25 -9.30 10.20 -11.69
CA LEU A 25 -8.78 8.97 -12.29
C LEU A 25 -9.80 8.43 -13.28
N LYS A 26 -9.51 8.53 -14.59
CA LYS A 26 -10.30 7.89 -15.65
C LYS A 26 -10.07 6.38 -15.61
N ALA A 27 -11.14 5.61 -15.44
CA ALA A 27 -11.09 4.16 -15.62
C ALA A 27 -11.10 3.85 -17.13
N GLU A 28 -10.00 3.31 -17.65
CA GLU A 28 -9.96 2.73 -18.98
C GLU A 28 -9.97 1.21 -18.84
N GLN A 29 -10.97 0.55 -19.42
CA GLN A 29 -11.04 -0.91 -19.48
C GLN A 29 -9.86 -1.40 -20.32
N THR A 30 -8.85 -1.99 -19.69
CA THR A 30 -7.65 -2.42 -20.39
C THR A 30 -7.76 -3.88 -20.82
N PHE A 31 -7.80 -4.12 -22.13
CA PHE A 31 -7.55 -5.43 -22.71
C PHE A 31 -6.10 -5.84 -22.40
N THR A 32 -5.90 -7.07 -21.90
CA THR A 32 -4.61 -7.60 -21.46
C THR A 32 -3.77 -8.11 -22.64
N ASP A 33 -3.59 -7.29 -23.66
CA ASP A 33 -2.68 -7.65 -24.75
C ASP A 33 -1.24 -7.53 -24.26
N LYS A 34 -0.47 -8.62 -24.38
CA LYS A 34 0.95 -8.62 -24.05
C LYS A 34 1.68 -7.61 -24.94
N LYS A 35 2.11 -6.50 -24.36
CA LYS A 35 2.87 -5.47 -25.09
C LYS A 35 4.30 -5.96 -25.31
N ARG A 36 4.67 -6.19 -26.57
CA ARG A 36 6.04 -6.50 -27.00
C ARG A 36 6.93 -5.26 -26.81
N GLY A 37 8.14 -5.44 -26.28
CA GLY A 37 9.12 -4.37 -26.08
C GLY A 37 9.82 -4.38 -24.72
N ARG A 38 10.75 -3.44 -24.52
CA ARG A 38 11.52 -3.29 -23.27
C ARG A 38 10.58 -2.94 -22.13
N LYS A 39 10.56 -3.79 -21.09
CA LYS A 39 9.76 -3.53 -19.90
C LYS A 39 10.35 -2.36 -19.09
N PRO A 40 9.50 -1.52 -18.49
CA PRO A 40 9.97 -0.38 -17.71
C PRO A 40 10.71 -0.82 -16.46
N LYS A 41 11.63 0.03 -15.98
CA LYS A 41 12.48 -0.26 -14.82
C LYS A 41 11.67 -0.58 -13.55
N CYS A 42 10.48 -0.01 -13.41
CA CYS A 42 9.58 -0.26 -12.28
C CYS A 42 9.01 -1.69 -12.23
N THR A 43 9.12 -2.47 -13.32
CA THR A 43 8.67 -3.87 -13.38
C THR A 43 9.82 -4.87 -13.43
N MET A 44 11.05 -4.44 -13.11
CA MET A 44 12.23 -5.31 -13.14
C MET A 44 12.13 -6.39 -12.07
N GLY A 45 12.45 -7.64 -12.43
CA GLY A 45 12.36 -8.79 -11.52
C GLY A 45 10.95 -9.34 -11.31
N MET A 46 9.92 -8.77 -11.96
CA MET A 46 8.59 -9.37 -11.98
C MET A 46 8.55 -10.56 -12.94
N GLU A 47 8.00 -11.68 -12.47
CA GLU A 47 7.70 -12.86 -13.29
C GLU A 47 6.71 -12.50 -14.42
N GLU A 48 5.65 -11.78 -14.07
CA GLU A 48 4.65 -11.32 -15.03
C GLU A 48 4.52 -9.78 -15.01
N PRO A 49 5.34 -9.06 -15.80
CA PRO A 49 5.33 -7.60 -15.83
C PRO A 49 4.05 -7.03 -16.45
N ASP A 50 3.30 -7.83 -17.21
CA ASP A 50 2.02 -7.45 -17.81
C ASP A 50 0.80 -7.80 -16.95
N SER A 51 1.03 -8.32 -15.74
CA SER A 51 -0.01 -8.53 -14.74
C SER A 51 -0.63 -7.21 -14.27
N LEU A 52 -1.76 -7.32 -13.55
CA LEU A 52 -2.42 -6.19 -12.87
C LEU A 52 -1.44 -5.37 -12.03
N THR A 53 -0.55 -6.06 -11.32
CA THR A 53 0.48 -5.46 -10.48
C THR A 53 1.44 -4.59 -11.29
N GLY A 54 1.93 -5.10 -12.43
CA GLY A 54 2.82 -4.36 -13.32
C GLY A 54 2.11 -3.20 -14.03
N TRP A 55 0.80 -3.32 -14.31
CA TRP A 55 0.00 -2.21 -14.83
C TRP A 55 -0.09 -1.05 -13.84
N TYR A 56 -0.41 -1.34 -12.56
CA TYR A 56 -0.48 -0.31 -11.53
C TYR A 56 0.88 0.35 -11.27
N LEU A 57 1.97 -0.40 -11.24
CA LEU A 57 3.31 0.21 -11.12
C LEU A 57 3.61 1.17 -12.27
N ARG A 58 3.21 0.84 -13.50
CA ARG A 58 3.37 1.74 -14.64
C ARG A 58 2.54 3.01 -14.50
N MET A 59 1.29 2.88 -14.04
CA MET A 59 0.42 4.02 -13.76
C MET A 59 1.06 4.93 -12.69
N LEU A 60 1.47 4.35 -11.56
CA LEU A 60 2.10 5.07 -10.46
C LEU A 60 3.40 5.75 -10.91
N THR A 61 4.22 5.08 -11.73
CA THR A 61 5.47 5.65 -12.26
C THR A 61 5.21 6.90 -13.09
N ARG A 62 4.18 6.89 -13.94
CA ARG A 62 3.83 8.03 -14.82
C ARG A 62 3.42 9.26 -14.02
N ASN A 63 2.67 9.05 -12.92
CA ASN A 63 2.11 10.13 -12.11
C ASN A 63 2.90 10.38 -10.81
N CYS A 64 4.03 9.71 -10.63
CA CYS A 64 4.78 9.65 -9.37
C CYS A 64 5.08 11.03 -8.79
N LYS A 65 5.56 11.96 -9.62
CA LYS A 65 5.92 13.32 -9.19
C LYS A 65 4.74 14.10 -8.59
N GLN A 66 3.57 14.01 -9.23
CA GLN A 66 2.35 14.71 -8.80
C GLN A 66 1.73 14.04 -7.57
N LEU A 67 1.75 12.70 -7.52
CA LEU A 67 1.21 11.97 -6.39
C LEU A 67 2.05 12.19 -5.12
N LEU A 68 3.39 12.15 -5.24
CA LEU A 68 4.29 12.38 -4.11
C LEU A 68 4.25 13.80 -3.53
N SER A 69 3.91 14.82 -4.35
CA SER A 69 3.74 16.19 -3.83
C SER A 69 2.51 16.31 -2.93
N ILE A 70 1.51 15.44 -3.11
CA ILE A 70 0.28 15.42 -2.32
C ILE A 70 0.44 14.49 -1.13
N CYS A 71 0.84 13.23 -1.37
CA CYS A 71 0.96 12.22 -0.33
C CYS A 71 2.01 11.16 -0.66
N LYS A 72 2.77 10.76 0.36
CA LYS A 72 3.73 9.65 0.27
C LYS A 72 3.11 8.31 0.63
N LEU A 73 1.90 8.28 1.17
CA LEU A 73 1.24 7.07 1.63
C LEU A 73 0.38 6.46 0.52
N LEU A 74 0.59 5.19 0.25
CA LEU A 74 -0.24 4.40 -0.66
C LEU A 74 -0.95 3.31 0.15
N VAL A 75 -2.27 3.27 0.07
CA VAL A 75 -3.07 2.19 0.68
C VAL A 75 -3.52 1.24 -0.42
N ALA A 76 -3.28 -0.05 -0.24
CA ALA A 76 -3.67 -1.07 -1.22
C ALA A 76 -4.24 -2.33 -0.56
N ASP A 77 -4.99 -3.10 -1.35
CA ASP A 77 -5.52 -4.39 -0.94
C ASP A 77 -4.40 -5.45 -0.74
N ALA A 78 -4.70 -6.54 -0.02
CA ALA A 78 -3.80 -7.67 0.22
C ALA A 78 -3.23 -8.27 -1.06
N TYR A 79 -3.97 -8.23 -2.17
CA TYR A 79 -3.49 -8.69 -3.47
C TYR A 79 -2.15 -8.06 -3.88
N PHE A 80 -1.91 -6.80 -3.48
CA PHE A 80 -0.72 -6.02 -3.82
C PHE A 80 0.46 -6.22 -2.86
N SER A 81 0.31 -7.01 -1.80
CA SER A 81 1.37 -7.29 -0.82
C SER A 81 2.42 -8.28 -1.31
N LYS A 82 2.64 -8.34 -2.63
CA LYS A 82 3.70 -9.12 -3.27
C LYS A 82 5.01 -8.33 -3.26
N GLU A 83 6.12 -9.01 -2.99
CA GLU A 83 7.46 -8.41 -2.89
C GLU A 83 7.77 -7.47 -4.07
N SER A 84 7.56 -7.93 -5.30
CA SER A 84 7.86 -7.14 -6.49
C SER A 84 7.06 -5.84 -6.60
N PHE A 85 5.81 -5.83 -6.11
CA PHE A 85 5.01 -4.60 -6.04
C PHE A 85 5.54 -3.67 -4.97
N VAL A 86 5.75 -4.19 -3.75
CA VAL A 86 6.22 -3.40 -2.61
C VAL A 86 7.57 -2.76 -2.92
N THR A 87 8.49 -3.52 -3.52
CA THR A 87 9.80 -3.05 -3.95
C THR A 87 9.66 -1.95 -5.00
N GLY A 88 8.79 -2.14 -6.01
CA GLY A 88 8.51 -1.12 -7.02
C GLY A 88 7.97 0.19 -6.42
N VAL A 89 7.00 0.11 -5.52
CA VAL A 89 6.40 1.26 -4.83
C VAL A 89 7.43 1.98 -3.94
N LYS A 90 8.26 1.23 -3.19
CA LYS A 90 9.32 1.79 -2.35
C LYS A 90 10.39 2.51 -3.18
N MET A 91 10.79 1.95 -4.31
CA MET A 91 11.75 2.60 -5.23
C MET A 91 11.22 3.93 -5.79
N MET A 92 9.90 4.09 -5.87
CA MET A 92 9.26 5.34 -6.25
C MET A 92 9.20 6.37 -5.10
N GLY A 93 9.45 5.97 -3.85
CA GLY A 93 9.42 6.86 -2.68
C GLY A 93 8.08 6.86 -1.92
N PHE A 94 7.19 5.92 -2.21
CA PHE A 94 5.93 5.75 -1.47
C PHE A 94 6.09 4.78 -0.31
N ASN A 95 5.31 5.03 0.75
CA ASN A 95 5.10 4.14 1.88
C ASN A 95 3.81 3.36 1.63
N LEU A 96 3.92 2.05 1.41
CA LEU A 96 2.77 1.17 1.20
C LEU A 96 2.21 0.69 2.54
N ILE A 97 0.91 0.89 2.76
CA ILE A 97 0.12 0.22 3.78
C ILE A 97 -0.83 -0.73 3.07
N SER A 98 -0.72 -2.02 3.38
CA SER A 98 -1.62 -3.03 2.87
C SER A 98 -1.82 -4.14 3.89
N ARG A 99 -2.94 -4.84 3.78
CA ARG A 99 -3.13 -6.11 4.49
C ARG A 99 -2.13 -7.12 3.94
N PHE A 100 -1.61 -8.03 4.76
CA PHE A 100 -0.91 -9.19 4.19
C PHE A 100 -1.91 -10.22 3.67
N ARG A 101 -1.48 -11.04 2.71
CA ARG A 101 -2.25 -12.22 2.30
C ARG A 101 -2.20 -13.27 3.41
N ASP A 102 -3.21 -14.13 3.46
CA ASP A 102 -3.30 -15.19 4.46
C ASP A 102 -2.16 -16.20 4.37
N ASP A 103 -1.54 -16.33 3.19
CA ASP A 103 -0.41 -17.22 2.90
C ASP A 103 0.97 -16.60 3.17
N VAL A 104 1.04 -15.41 3.79
CA VAL A 104 2.33 -14.78 4.09
C VAL A 104 3.09 -15.55 5.17
N ASN A 105 4.39 -15.76 4.95
CA ASN A 105 5.28 -16.34 5.96
C ASN A 105 6.18 -15.26 6.55
N LEU A 106 5.80 -14.71 7.71
CA LEU A 106 6.58 -13.72 8.43
C LEU A 106 7.73 -14.40 9.20
N LYS A 107 8.95 -14.18 8.74
CA LYS A 107 10.17 -14.69 9.39
C LYS A 107 10.74 -13.62 10.30
N TYR A 108 10.77 -13.87 11.61
CA TYR A 108 11.46 -13.02 12.56
C TYR A 108 12.93 -13.43 12.66
N LEU A 109 13.85 -12.47 12.55
CA LEU A 109 15.27 -12.72 12.81
C LEU A 109 15.45 -12.99 14.30
N TYR A 110 15.85 -14.21 14.65
CA TYR A 110 16.16 -14.59 16.02
C TYR A 110 17.59 -14.11 16.37
N THR A 111 17.70 -13.18 17.32
CA THR A 111 18.97 -12.59 17.78
C THR A 111 19.51 -13.24 19.06
N GLY A 112 18.88 -14.31 19.55
CA GLY A 112 19.32 -14.99 20.77
C GLY A 112 20.53 -15.90 20.58
N PRO A 113 21.08 -16.44 21.70
CA PRO A 113 22.22 -17.34 21.65
C PRO A 113 21.93 -18.56 20.80
N LYS A 114 22.82 -18.88 19.85
CA LYS A 114 22.73 -20.11 19.07
C LYS A 114 22.97 -21.28 20.01
N SER A 115 21.96 -22.12 20.21
CA SER A 115 22.12 -23.41 20.90
C SER A 115 23.20 -24.20 20.15
N GLY A 116 24.38 -24.36 20.75
CA GLY A 116 25.58 -24.97 20.15
C GLY A 116 25.47 -26.47 19.83
N LYS A 117 24.28 -26.95 19.45
CA LYS A 117 24.03 -28.32 19.02
C LYS A 117 24.47 -28.47 17.56
N ARG A 118 25.21 -29.55 17.28
CA ARG A 118 25.70 -29.89 15.95
C ARG A 118 24.54 -30.48 15.14
N GLY A 119 24.00 -29.70 14.20
CA GLY A 119 22.94 -30.12 13.28
C GLY A 119 21.75 -29.16 13.29
N GLN A 120 21.59 -28.45 12.17
CA GLN A 120 20.48 -27.56 11.79
C GLN A 120 20.33 -26.27 12.60
N ALA A 121 20.67 -25.14 11.97
CA ALA A 121 20.25 -23.83 12.45
C ALA A 121 18.71 -23.78 12.41
N SER A 122 18.08 -23.70 13.58
CA SER A 122 16.64 -23.48 13.72
C SER A 122 16.33 -22.04 13.30
N GLU A 123 16.28 -21.79 12.00
CA GLU A 123 15.83 -20.53 11.46
C GLU A 123 14.31 -20.57 11.30
N VAL A 124 13.67 -19.62 11.99
CA VAL A 124 12.24 -19.29 11.98
C VAL A 124 11.34 -20.12 12.91
N ARG A 125 11.12 -19.60 14.12
CA ARG A 125 9.95 -19.94 14.94
C ARG A 125 8.85 -18.92 14.66
N GLY A 126 7.87 -19.31 13.83
CA GLY A 126 6.64 -18.58 13.62
C GLY A 126 5.44 -19.46 13.91
N LYS A 127 4.83 -19.29 15.09
CA LYS A 127 3.40 -19.49 15.32
C LYS A 127 3.06 -18.94 16.71
N GLY A 128 2.25 -17.88 16.71
CA GLY A 128 1.69 -17.29 17.93
C GLY A 128 0.81 -18.30 18.64
N GLY A 129 1.10 -18.52 19.92
CA GLY A 129 0.15 -19.00 20.89
C GLY A 129 0.12 -17.96 22.00
N SER A 130 -0.92 -17.14 22.00
CA SER A 130 -1.32 -16.38 23.18
C SER A 130 -1.80 -17.40 24.23
N GLN A 131 -1.23 -17.39 25.42
CA GLN A 131 -1.97 -17.09 26.65
C GLN A 131 -1.04 -17.03 27.87
N GLU A 132 -1.21 -15.93 28.61
CA GLU A 132 -0.68 -15.53 29.93
C GLU A 132 -1.19 -16.44 31.07
N PRO A 133 -0.96 -16.06 32.34
CA PRO A 133 0.29 -15.88 33.07
C PRO A 133 0.61 -17.07 34.00
#